data_AF-A0AA96JEG9-F1
#
_entry.id   AF-A0AA96JEG9-F1
#
_cell.length_a   1.000
_cell.length_b   1.000
_cell.length_c   1.000
_cell.angle_alpha   90.00
_cell.angle_beta   90.00
_cell.angle_gamma   90.00
#
_symmetry.space_group_name_H-M   'P 1'
#
loop_
_entity.id
_entity.type
_entity.pdbx_description
1 polymer ?
#
loop_
_entity_poly.entity_id
_entity_poly.type
_entity_poly.pdbx_seq_one_letter_code
_entity_poly.pdbx_strand_id
1 'polypeptide(L)'
;MEPRSAAAAGKDFPYTLDTTCYIEVHKDGRVTQGAGTDAHQRAVAGASRLFAVWPGQWRSDLFAIDDLDEFARAHGIVHDEERTGP
;
A
#
# COMPACT_ATOMS: atom_id res chain seq x y z
N MET A 1 -18.62 8.14 1.96
CA MET A 1 -17.58 8.33 2.99
C MET A 1 -16.27 8.18 2.26
N GLU A 2 -15.50 9.25 2.10
CA GLU A 2 -14.22 9.21 1.36
C GLU A 2 -13.17 8.51 2.23
N PRO A 3 -12.39 7.55 1.71
CA PRO A 3 -11.31 6.92 2.46
C PRO A 3 -10.25 7.96 2.84
N ARG A 4 -9.62 7.79 4.01
CA ARG A 4 -8.56 8.71 4.46
C ARG A 4 -7.29 8.47 3.64
N SER A 5 -6.55 9.51 3.30
CA SER A 5 -5.26 9.36 2.60
C SER A 5 -4.19 8.82 3.55
N ALA A 6 -3.43 7.80 3.15
CA ALA A 6 -2.30 7.27 3.91
C ALA A 6 -1.20 8.33 4.08
N ALA A 7 -0.92 9.10 3.02
CA ALA A 7 0.04 10.21 3.06
C ALA A 7 -0.41 11.32 4.03
N ALA A 8 -1.72 11.56 4.16
CA ALA A 8 -2.26 12.51 5.13
C ALA A 8 -2.26 11.99 6.58
N ALA A 9 -2.10 10.69 6.79
CA ALA A 9 -1.92 10.11 8.12
C ALA A 9 -0.52 10.40 8.71
N GLY A 10 0.42 10.86 7.85
CA GLY A 10 1.75 11.34 8.22
C GLY A 10 2.85 10.28 8.15
N LYS A 11 4.08 10.73 8.46
CA LYS A 11 5.36 9.97 8.39
C LYS A 11 5.44 8.70 9.26
N ASP A 12 4.45 8.48 10.12
CA ASP A 12 4.41 7.38 11.07
C ASP A 12 3.38 6.30 10.68
N PHE A 13 2.81 6.35 9.46
CA PHE A 13 1.92 5.28 9.03
C PHE A 13 2.73 3.96 9.01
N PRO A 14 2.34 2.96 9.82
CA PRO A 14 3.16 1.78 9.99
C PRO A 14 2.95 0.82 8.82
N TYR A 15 3.60 1.13 7.70
CA TYR A 15 3.56 0.31 6.50
C TYR A 15 4.20 -1.08 6.69
N THR A 16 4.91 -1.28 7.80
CA THR A 16 5.66 -2.51 8.11
C THR A 16 5.11 -3.27 9.32
N LEU A 17 4.01 -2.83 9.94
CA LEU A 17 3.40 -3.63 11.01
C LEU A 17 2.76 -4.87 10.41
N ASP A 18 3.05 -6.04 11.00
CA ASP A 18 2.44 -7.32 10.65
C ASP A 18 0.91 -7.33 10.80
N THR A 19 0.37 -6.33 11.51
CA THR A 19 -1.07 -6.13 11.72
C THR A 19 -1.73 -5.25 10.66
N THR A 20 -0.96 -4.56 9.81
CA THR A 20 -1.50 -3.74 8.71
C THR A 20 -1.94 -4.64 7.56
N CYS A 21 -3.24 -4.66 7.26
CA CYS A 21 -3.78 -5.47 6.17
C CYS A 21 -3.88 -4.64 4.88
N TYR A 22 -3.31 -5.16 3.80
CA TYR A 22 -3.35 -4.50 2.50
C TYR A 22 -4.37 -5.11 1.58
N ILE A 23 -5.14 -4.24 0.94
CA ILE A 23 -6.23 -4.59 0.05
C ILE A 23 -6.00 -3.91 -1.28
N GLU A 24 -6.02 -4.70 -2.35
CA GLU A 24 -6.01 -4.23 -3.71
C GLU A 24 -7.44 -4.28 -4.27
N VAL A 25 -7.91 -3.16 -4.81
CA VAL A 25 -9.19 -3.04 -5.50
C VAL A 25 -8.95 -2.80 -6.98
N HIS A 26 -9.36 -3.75 -7.80
CA HIS A 26 -9.22 -3.71 -9.25
C HIS A 26 -10.33 -2.85 -9.87
N LYS A 27 -10.11 -2.35 -11.09
CA LYS A 27 -11.10 -1.56 -11.83
C LYS A 27 -12.43 -2.29 -12.10
N ASP A 28 -12.40 -3.62 -12.14
CA ASP A 28 -13.59 -4.47 -12.30
C ASP A 28 -14.37 -4.66 -10.98
N GLY A 29 -13.93 -4.03 -9.89
CA GLY A 29 -14.53 -4.16 -8.56
C GLY A 29 -14.06 -5.40 -7.80
N ARG A 30 -13.14 -6.20 -8.36
CA ARG A 30 -12.52 -7.32 -7.63
C ARG A 30 -11.68 -6.78 -6.49
N VAL A 31 -11.80 -7.41 -5.33
CA VAL A 31 -11.01 -7.09 -4.13
C VAL A 31 -10.12 -8.27 -3.81
N THR A 32 -8.81 -8.04 -3.74
CA THR A 32 -7.80 -9.06 -3.40
C THR A 32 -6.96 -8.59 -2.23
N GLN A 33 -6.56 -9.52 -1.36
CA GLN A 33 -5.59 -9.22 -0.30
C GLN A 33 -4.18 -9.32 -0.90
N GLY A 34 -3.35 -8.28 -0.72
CA GLY A 34 -1.97 -8.33 -1.19
C GLY A 34 -1.30 -6.98 -1.35
N ALA A 35 -0.12 -6.85 -0.74
CA ALA A 35 0.79 -5.70 -0.83
C ALA A 35 2.08 -6.01 -1.61
N GLY A 36 2.03 -6.99 -2.52
CA GLY A 36 3.21 -7.41 -3.28
C GLY A 36 3.60 -6.48 -4.42
N THR A 37 4.78 -6.70 -4.99
CA THR A 37 5.32 -6.05 -6.19
C THR A 37 4.29 -5.97 -7.33
N ASP A 38 3.58 -7.07 -7.60
CA ASP A 38 2.61 -7.11 -8.69
C ASP A 38 1.42 -6.16 -8.46
N ALA A 39 0.98 -6.01 -7.20
CA ALA A 39 -0.12 -5.13 -6.83
C ALA A 39 0.32 -3.66 -6.93
N HIS A 40 1.57 -3.36 -6.55
CA HIS A 40 2.20 -2.06 -6.78
C HIS A 40 2.29 -1.72 -8.27
N GLN A 41 2.80 -2.63 -9.11
CA GLN A 41 2.90 -2.42 -10.56
C GLN A 41 1.53 -2.16 -11.20
N ARG A 42 0.49 -2.91 -10.79
CA ARG A 42 -0.88 -2.68 -11.26
C ARG A 42 -1.44 -1.34 -10.80
N ALA A 43 -1.12 -0.91 -9.58
CA ALA A 43 -1.54 0.38 -9.06
C ALA A 43 -0.86 1.54 -9.80
N VAL A 44 0.44 1.44 -10.08
CA VAL A 44 1.20 2.42 -10.90
C VAL A 44 0.64 2.48 -12.33
N ALA A 45 0.30 1.34 -12.92
CA ALA A 45 -0.37 1.28 -14.22
C ALA A 45 -1.83 1.78 -14.19
N GLY A 46 -2.35 2.14 -13.00
CA GLY A 46 -3.73 2.55 -12.79
C GLY A 46 -4.75 1.44 -13.05
N ALA A 47 -4.34 0.17 -13.08
CA ALA A 47 -5.22 -0.99 -13.25
C ALA A 47 -5.95 -1.35 -11.96
N SER A 48 -5.37 -1.01 -10.81
CA SER A 48 -5.93 -1.20 -9.48
C SER A 48 -5.64 -0.02 -8.55
N ARG A 49 -6.24 -0.03 -7.37
CA ARG A 49 -5.99 0.91 -6.27
C ARG A 49 -5.63 0.13 -5.03
N LEU A 50 -4.63 0.60 -4.30
CA LEU A 50 -4.19 -0.02 -3.05
C LEU A 50 -4.78 0.72 -1.86
N PHE A 51 -5.15 -0.05 -0.85
CA PHE A 51 -5.62 0.45 0.43
C PHE A 51 -4.91 -0.28 1.57
N ALA A 52 -4.63 0.45 2.64
CA ALA A 52 -4.09 -0.08 3.87
C ALA A 52 -5.14 0.02 4.98
N VAL A 53 -5.42 -1.10 5.64
CA VAL A 53 -6.25 -1.14 6.84
C VAL A 53 -5.33 -1.10 8.03
N TRP A 54 -5.38 0.00 8.78
CA TRP A 54 -4.66 0.10 10.05
C TRP A 54 -5.60 -0.32 11.18
N PRO A 55 -5.32 -1.42 11.91
CA PRO A 55 -6.03 -1.73 13.13
C PRO A 55 -5.63 -0.76 14.24
N GLY A 56 -6.50 0.20 14.53
CA GLY A 56 -6.43 0.98 15.76
C GLY A 56 -6.95 0.17 16.95
N GLN A 57 -6.72 0.69 18.16
CA GLN A 57 -7.12 0.03 19.42
C GLN A 57 -8.65 -0.21 19.54
N TRP A 58 -9.47 0.57 18.82
CA TRP A 58 -10.94 0.54 18.94
C TRP A 58 -11.68 0.44 17.61
N ARG A 59 -10.98 0.64 16.48
CA ARG A 59 -11.55 0.57 15.13
C ARG A 59 -10.45 0.31 14.10
N SER A 60 -10.81 -0.32 13.00
CA SER A 60 -9.98 -0.40 11.82
C SER A 60 -10.26 0.81 10.93
N ASP A 61 -9.26 1.64 10.69
CA ASP A 61 -9.35 2.76 9.75
C ASP A 61 -8.78 2.30 8.40
N LEU A 62 -9.51 2.57 7.31
CA LEU A 62 -9.08 2.30 5.93
C LEU A 62 -8.42 3.55 5.35
N PHE A 63 -7.22 3.37 4.83
CA PHE A 63 -6.43 4.41 4.19
C PHE A 63 -6.20 4.08 2.71
N ALA A 64 -6.40 5.05 1.83
CA ALA A 64 -6.01 4.96 0.43
C ALA A 64 -4.50 5.18 0.30
N ILE A 65 -3.81 4.29 -0.42
CA ILE A 65 -2.40 4.45 -0.72
C ILE A 65 -2.28 5.34 -1.95
N ASP A 66 -2.22 6.63 -1.70
CA ASP A 66 -2.08 7.65 -2.74
C ASP A 66 -0.61 7.85 -3.12
N ASP A 67 0.31 7.53 -2.19
CA ASP A 67 1.76 7.58 -2.39
C ASP A 67 2.31 6.16 -2.61
N LEU A 68 2.33 5.75 -3.88
CA LEU A 68 2.83 4.45 -4.29
C LEU A 68 4.35 4.33 -4.11
N ASP A 69 5.09 5.44 -4.18
CA ASP A 69 6.54 5.46 -3.98
C ASP A 69 6.90 5.20 -2.51
N GLU A 70 6.18 5.81 -1.56
CA GLU A 70 6.35 5.55 -0.13
C GLU A 70 6.00 4.09 0.21
N PHE A 71 4.91 3.58 -0.36
CA PHE A 71 4.53 2.18 -0.23
C PHE A 71 5.60 1.23 -0.76
N ALA A 72 6.15 1.51 -1.95
CA ALA A 72 7.16 0.66 -2.56
C ALA A 72 8.49 0.68 -1.82
N ARG A 73 8.86 1.83 -1.22
CA ARG A 73 10.00 1.92 -0.29
C ARG A 73 9.78 1.10 0.98
N ALA A 74 8.59 1.21 1.58
CA ALA A 74 8.28 0.51 2.82
C ALA A 74 8.23 -1.02 2.66
N HIS A 75 7.71 -1.50 1.53
CA HIS A 75 7.64 -2.93 1.20
C HIS A 75 8.92 -3.47 0.54
N GLY A 76 9.95 -2.63 0.36
CA GLY A 76 11.20 -3.03 -0.31
C GLY A 76 11.03 -3.42 -1.78
N ILE A 77 9.93 -3.00 -2.41
CA ILE A 77 9.57 -3.26 -3.82
C ILE A 77 10.48 -2.44 -4.75
N VAL A 78 10.82 -1.21 -4.36
CA VAL A 78 11.96 -0.49 -4.97
C VAL A 78 13.22 -1.05 -4.32
N HIS A 79 13.65 -2.20 -4.82
CA HIS A 79 15.05 -2.58 -4.74
C HIS A 79 15.76 -1.77 -5.82
N ASP A 80 16.60 -0.83 -5.41
CA ASP A 80 17.65 -0.30 -6.28
C ASP A 80 18.51 -1.49 -6.71
N GLU A 81 18.28 -2.02 -7.92
CA GLU A 81 19.09 -3.08 -8.54
C GLU A 81 20.54 -2.61 -8.80
N GLU A 82 20.90 -1.36 -8.48
CA GLU A 82 22.26 -0.83 -8.60
C GLU A 82 23.20 -1.20 -7.43
N ARG A 83 22.82 -2.15 -6.56
CA ARG A 83 23.70 -2.66 -5.47
C ARG A 83 23.79 -4.18 -5.37
N THR A 84 23.89 -4.87 -6.51
CA THR A 84 24.69 -6.10 -6.57
C THR A 84 25.68 -5.98 -7.72
N GLY A 85 26.86 -5.45 -7.38
CA GLY A 85 28.04 -5.57 -8.23
C GLY A 85 28.47 -7.05 -8.40
N PRO A 86 29.28 -7.34 -9.42
CA PRO A 86 29.67 -8.70 -9.83
C PRO A 86 30.49 -9.46 -8.78
#